data_AF-U4KC62-F1
#
_entry.id   AF-U4KC62-F1
#
_cell.length_a   1.000
_cell.length_b   1.000
_cell.length_c   1.000
_cell.angle_alpha   90.00
_cell.angle_beta   90.00
_cell.angle_gamma   90.00
#
_symmetry.space_group_name_H-M   'P 1'
#
loop_
_entity.id
_entity.type
_entity.pdbx_description
1 polymer ?
#
loop_
_entity_poly.entity_id
_entity_poly.type
_entity_poly.pdbx_seq_one_letter_code
_entity_poly.pdbx_strand_id
1 'polypeptide(L)'
;MNSIISQEDKIFLQQVESCDFPISEFNHKAHIRLGYIYLAGMSLESALDRMRTSLTNLLSHNGIAPEGKYHETLTKAWLMAILCFMKKSEGLLHSIILLKLTQSS
;
A
#
# COMPACT_ATOMS: atom_id res chain seq x y z
N MET A 1 -9.47 -0.43 -11.32
CA MET A 1 -9.15 -0.55 -9.89
C MET A 1 -9.49 0.79 -9.25
N ASN A 2 -10.68 0.94 -8.66
CA ASN A 2 -11.00 2.09 -7.80
C ASN A 2 -11.20 1.54 -6.39
N SER A 3 -10.09 1.19 -5.74
CA SER A 3 -10.14 0.90 -4.29
C SER A 3 -10.33 2.22 -3.56
N ILE A 4 -11.31 2.27 -2.66
CA ILE A 4 -11.64 3.48 -1.90
C ILE A 4 -10.74 3.54 -0.67
N ILE A 5 -9.85 4.54 -0.62
CA ILE A 5 -9.06 4.86 0.58
C ILE A 5 -9.85 5.83 1.47
N SER A 6 -9.72 5.66 2.78
CA SER A 6 -10.38 6.50 3.79
C SER A 6 -9.76 7.91 3.88
N GLN A 7 -10.38 8.81 4.64
CA GLN A 7 -9.77 10.12 4.91
C GLN A 7 -8.53 9.98 5.81
N GLU A 8 -8.56 9.04 6.74
CA GLU A 8 -7.44 8.68 7.61
C GLU A 8 -6.25 8.12 6.81
N ASP A 9 -6.52 7.40 5.72
CA ASP A 9 -5.48 6.92 4.80
C ASP A 9 -4.80 8.07 4.04
N LYS A 10 -5.58 9.08 3.63
CA LYS A 10 -5.03 10.27 2.97
C LYS A 10 -4.16 11.09 3.92
N ILE A 11 -4.59 11.26 5.17
CA ILE A 11 -3.81 11.95 6.21
C ILE A 11 -2.52 11.18 6.48
N PHE A 12 -2.61 9.85 6.66
CA PHE A 12 -1.44 9.00 6.87
C PHE A 12 -0.46 9.09 5.70
N LEU A 13 -0.96 9.01 4.45
CA LEU A 13 -0.13 9.16 3.25
C LEU A 13 0.61 10.50 3.25
N GLN A 14 -0.11 11.59 3.51
CA GLN A 14 0.46 12.92 3.58
C GLN A 14 1.58 13.00 4.61
N GLN A 15 1.35 12.50 5.83
CA GLN A 15 2.34 12.51 6.92
C GLN A 15 3.60 11.71 6.56
N VAL A 16 3.44 10.56 5.88
CA VAL A 16 4.60 9.76 5.46
C VAL A 16 5.37 10.47 4.36
N GLU A 17 4.70 11.02 3.35
CA GLU A 17 5.34 11.71 2.23
C GLU A 17 6.00 13.03 2.62
N SER A 18 5.45 13.74 3.61
CA SER A 18 6.07 14.93 4.20
C SER A 18 7.16 14.62 5.23
N CYS A 19 7.38 13.33 5.53
CA CYS A 19 8.27 12.85 6.59
C CYS A 19 7.89 13.27 8.01
N ASP A 20 6.64 13.72 8.24
CA ASP A 20 6.09 14.06 9.56
C ASP A 20 5.62 12.83 10.35
N PHE A 21 5.47 11.67 9.71
CA PHE A 21 5.07 10.45 10.39
C PHE A 21 6.22 9.92 11.28
N PRO A 22 5.97 9.61 12.58
CA PRO A 22 7.03 9.15 13.46
C PRO A 22 7.68 7.85 12.98
N ILE A 23 9.00 7.86 12.74
CA ILE A 23 9.72 6.67 12.26
C ILE A 23 9.60 5.49 13.24
N SER A 24 9.50 5.75 14.55
CA SER A 24 9.28 4.73 15.58
C SER A 24 7.93 4.03 15.46
N GLU A 25 6.94 4.68 14.84
CA GLU A 25 5.62 4.13 14.58
C GLU A 25 5.52 3.46 13.19
N PHE A 26 6.53 3.65 12.32
CA PHE A 26 6.56 3.07 10.99
C PHE A 26 6.96 1.59 11.04
N ASN A 27 6.01 0.76 11.46
CA ASN A 27 6.16 -0.70 11.55
C ASN A 27 5.62 -1.42 10.29
N HIS A 28 5.61 -2.76 10.31
CA HIS A 28 5.12 -3.57 9.19
C HIS A 28 3.68 -3.26 8.78
N LYS A 29 2.80 -2.92 9.73
CA LYS A 29 1.41 -2.53 9.43
C LYS A 29 1.37 -1.21 8.65
N ALA A 30 2.20 -0.23 9.01
CA ALA A 30 2.32 1.02 8.28
C ALA A 30 2.86 0.80 6.86
N HIS A 31 3.85 -0.08 6.68
CA HIS A 31 4.37 -0.45 5.36
C HIS A 31 3.28 -1.07 4.47
N ILE A 32 2.52 -2.05 4.98
CA ILE A 32 1.44 -2.70 4.22
C ILE A 32 0.33 -1.70 3.89
N ARG A 33 -0.05 -0.85 4.85
CA ARG A 33 -1.05 0.21 4.64
C ARG A 33 -0.63 1.16 3.53
N LEU A 34 0.61 1.65 3.57
CA LEU A 34 1.15 2.54 2.54
C LEU A 34 1.15 1.88 1.16
N GLY A 35 1.58 0.60 1.10
CA GLY A 35 1.55 -0.17 -0.14
C GLY A 35 0.15 -0.34 -0.72
N TYR A 36 -0.86 -0.61 0.12
CA TYR A 36 -2.26 -0.66 -0.31
C TYR A 36 -2.74 0.70 -0.86
N ILE A 37 -2.42 1.80 -0.16
CA ILE A 37 -2.82 3.15 -0.58
C ILE A 37 -2.26 3.50 -1.96
N TYR A 38 -0.98 3.20 -2.22
CA TYR A 38 -0.41 3.43 -3.55
C TYR A 38 -1.07 2.54 -4.62
N LEU A 39 -1.26 1.25 -4.34
CA LEU A 39 -1.90 0.32 -5.29
C LEU A 39 -3.38 0.62 -5.53
N ALA A 40 -4.05 1.34 -4.63
CA ALA A 40 -5.44 1.73 -4.79
C ALA A 40 -5.66 2.71 -5.97
N GLY A 41 -4.64 3.48 -6.33
CA GLY A 41 -4.71 4.50 -7.39
C GLY A 41 -3.60 4.44 -8.45
N MET A 42 -2.66 3.50 -8.35
CA MET A 42 -1.47 3.44 -9.21
C MET A 42 -1.20 2.03 -9.74
N SER A 43 -0.35 1.93 -10.77
CA SER A 43 0.19 0.63 -11.22
C SER A 43 1.20 0.08 -10.20
N LEU A 44 1.52 -1.22 -10.29
CA LEU A 44 2.53 -1.84 -9.43
C LEU A 44 3.90 -1.15 -9.55
N GLU A 45 4.30 -0.78 -10.77
CA GLU A 45 5.57 -0.10 -11.03
C GLU A 45 5.60 1.28 -10.38
N SER A 46 4.56 2.08 -10.58
CA SER A 46 4.44 3.39 -9.94
C SER A 46 4.37 3.30 -8.42
N ALA A 47 3.68 2.28 -7.88
CA ALA A 47 3.64 2.03 -6.44
C ALA A 47 5.02 1.64 -5.87
N LEU A 48 5.81 0.85 -6.61
CA LEU A 48 7.18 0.51 -6.22
C LEU A 48 8.07 1.74 -6.13
N ASP A 49 8.03 2.60 -7.15
CA ASP A 49 8.83 3.81 -7.18
C ASP A 49 8.44 4.76 -6.04
N ARG A 50 7.13 4.94 -5.82
CA ARG A 50 6.64 5.73 -4.69
C ARG A 50 7.04 5.14 -3.34
N MET A 51 6.92 3.83 -3.15
CA MET A 51 7.38 3.16 -1.94
C MET A 51 8.86 3.38 -1.69
N ARG A 52 9.70 3.22 -2.72
CA ARG A 52 11.14 3.47 -2.60
C ARG A 52 11.40 4.89 -2.13
N THR A 53 10.88 5.90 -2.84
CA THR A 53 11.08 7.31 -2.50
C THR A 53 10.60 7.65 -1.09
N SER A 54 9.38 7.26 -0.71
CA SER A 54 8.82 7.60 0.60
C SER A 54 9.60 6.95 1.74
N LEU A 55 10.00 5.68 1.60
CA LEU A 55 10.78 4.99 2.62
C LEU A 55 12.20 5.55 2.75
N THR A 56 12.88 5.82 1.63
CA THR A 56 14.24 6.39 1.67
C THR A 56 14.24 7.80 2.24
N ASN A 57 13.23 8.61 1.90
CA ASN A 57 13.07 9.97 2.42
C ASN A 57 12.80 9.96 3.92
N LEU A 58 11.87 9.11 4.38
CA LEU A 58 11.55 9.00 5.80
C LEU A 58 12.77 8.58 6.63
N LEU A 59 13.56 7.62 6.14
CA LEU A 59 14.81 7.20 6.79
C LEU A 59 15.82 8.35 6.83
N SER A 60 16.09 8.99 5.69
CA SER A 60 17.07 10.07 5.58
C SER A 60 16.70 11.28 6.42
N HIS A 61 15.41 11.65 6.44
CA HIS A 61 14.88 12.74 7.26
C HIS A 61 15.11 12.51 8.76
N ASN A 62 15.07 11.24 9.19
CA ASN A 62 15.32 10.83 10.57
C ASN A 62 16.80 10.49 10.85
N GLY A 63 17.73 10.86 9.95
CA GLY A 63 19.16 10.64 10.11
C GLY A 63 19.60 9.17 10.00
N ILE A 64 18.77 8.32 9.41
CA ILE A 64 19.05 6.89 9.21
C ILE A 64 19.48 6.66 7.77
N ALA A 65 20.69 6.11 7.59
CA ALA A 65 21.18 5.69 6.30
C ALA A 65 20.22 4.64 5.68
N PRO A 66 19.67 4.86 4.47
CA PRO A 66 18.80 3.88 3.83
C PRO A 66 19.49 2.54 3.57
N GLU A 67 20.81 2.55 3.38
CA GLU A 67 21.63 1.36 3.19
C GLU A 67 21.49 0.41 4.39
N GLY A 68 21.03 -0.82 4.12
CA GLY A 68 20.83 -1.85 5.15
C GLY A 68 19.52 -1.73 5.95
N LYS A 69 18.71 -0.71 5.70
CA LYS A 69 17.35 -0.58 6.25
C LYS A 69 16.27 -0.72 5.19
N TYR A 70 16.50 -0.18 4.00
CA TYR A 70 15.63 -0.37 2.86
C TYR A 70 16.04 -1.61 2.05
N HIS A 71 15.05 -2.44 1.70
CA HIS A 71 15.24 -3.63 0.87
C HIS A 71 14.24 -3.64 -0.29
N GLU A 72 14.74 -3.39 -1.49
CA GLU A 72 13.96 -3.34 -2.74
C GLU A 72 13.19 -4.66 -2.97
N THR A 73 13.87 -5.79 -2.91
CA THR A 73 13.28 -7.11 -3.16
C THR A 73 12.13 -7.42 -2.20
N LEU A 74 12.30 -7.08 -0.92
CA LEU A 74 11.27 -7.31 0.10
C LEU A 74 10.07 -6.39 -0.10
N THR A 75 10.32 -5.11 -0.40
CA THR A 75 9.28 -4.13 -0.74
C THR A 75 8.46 -4.60 -1.94
N LYS A 76 9.14 -5.11 -2.98
CA LYS A 76 8.50 -5.68 -4.17
C LYS A 76 7.64 -6.91 -3.86
N ALA A 77 8.16 -7.84 -3.05
CA ALA A 77 7.40 -9.01 -2.65
C ALA A 77 6.10 -8.62 -1.90
N TRP A 78 6.17 -7.66 -0.98
CA TRP A 78 4.99 -7.18 -0.26
C TRP A 78 3.97 -6.49 -1.16
N LEU A 79 4.39 -5.59 -2.05
CA LEU A 79 3.48 -4.95 -3.00
C LEU A 79 2.80 -5.97 -3.93
N MET A 80 3.53 -6.98 -4.41
CA MET A 80 2.94 -8.06 -5.19
C MET A 80 1.92 -8.88 -4.39
N ALA A 81 2.22 -9.18 -3.12
CA ALA A 81 1.28 -9.88 -2.24
C ALA A 81 0.00 -9.06 -2.03
N ILE A 82 0.12 -7.77 -1.71
CA ILE A 82 -1.02 -6.85 -1.54
C ILE A 82 -1.87 -6.81 -2.80
N LEU A 83 -1.25 -6.61 -3.97
CA LEU A 83 -1.95 -6.57 -5.26
C LEU A 83 -2.71 -7.89 -5.54
N CYS A 84 -2.10 -9.03 -5.21
CA CYS A 84 -2.74 -10.34 -5.34
C CYS A 84 -3.99 -10.44 -4.46
N PHE A 85 -3.90 -10.01 -3.20
CA PHE A 85 -5.05 -9.98 -2.29
C PHE A 85 -6.15 -9.03 -2.76
N MET A 86 -5.80 -7.83 -3.24
CA MET A 86 -6.76 -6.88 -3.80
C MET A 86 -7.55 -7.51 -4.97
N LYS A 87 -6.84 -8.09 -5.94
CA LYS A 87 -7.46 -8.76 -7.09
C LYS A 87 -8.35 -9.94 -6.69
N LYS A 88 -7.92 -10.73 -5.70
CA LYS A 88 -8.71 -11.86 -5.18
C LYS A 88 -10.01 -11.40 -4.52
N SER A 89 -9.96 -10.29 -3.78
CA SER A 89 -11.14 -9.71 -3.12
C SER A 89 -12.18 -9.21 -4.12
N GLU A 90 -11.75 -8.60 -5.24
CA GLU A 90 -12.64 -8.17 -6.32
C GLU A 90 -13.33 -9.38 -6.99
N GLY A 91 -12.57 -10.42 -7.32
CA GLY A 91 -13.12 -11.64 -7.93
C GLY A 91 -14.16 -12.33 -7.04
N LEU A 92 -13.98 -12.28 -5.72
CA LEU A 92 -14.93 -12.84 -4.75
C LEU A 92 -16.22 -12.00 -4.67
N LEU A 93 -16.12 -10.67 -4.72
CA LEU A 93 -17.30 -9.79 -4.74
C LEU A 93 -18.14 -10.02 -6.02
N HIS A 94 -17.48 -10.19 -7.16
CA HIS A 94 -18.16 -10.43 -8.42
C HIS A 94 -18.94 -11.76 -8.42
N SER A 95 -18.34 -12.84 -7.89
CA SER A 95 -19.00 -14.15 -7.81
C SER A 95 -20.18 -14.18 -6.84
N ILE A 96 -20.10 -13.49 -5.69
CA ILE A 96 -21.21 -13.37 -4.73
C ILE A 96 -22.40 -12.62 -5.35
N ILE A 97 -22.15 -11.54 -6.09
CA ILE A 97 -23.21 -10.77 -6.75
C ILE A 97 -23.93 -11.64 -7.79
N LEU A 98 -23.18 -12.36 -8.63
CA LEU A 98 -23.76 -13.26 -9.63
C LEU A 98 -24.63 -14.36 -8.99
N LEU A 99 -24.17 -14.99 -7.90
CA LEU A 99 -24.93 -16.03 -7.20
C LEU A 99 -26.25 -15.52 -6.58
N LYS A 100 -26.29 -14.28 -6.10
CA LYS A 100 -27.52 -13.67 -5.55
C LYS A 100 -28.54 -13.32 -6.65
N LEU A 101 -28.07 -12.92 -7.84
CA LEU A 101 -28.93 -12.61 -8.97
C LEU A 101 -29.55 -13.86 -9.60
N THR A 102 -28.86 -15.01 -9.58
CA THR A 102 -29.37 -16.27 -10.14
C THR A 102 -30.32 -17.04 -9.20
N GLN A 103 -30.33 -16.73 -7.90
CA GLN A 103 -31.21 -17.39 -6.91
C GLN A 103 -32.50 -16.60 -6.62
N SER A 104 -32.70 -15.45 -7.27
CA SER A 104 -33.91 -14.61 -7.11
C SER A 104 -34.89 -14.76 -8.28
N SER A 105 -34.87 -15.90 -8.99
CA SER A 105 -35.76 -16.22 -10.12
C SER A 105 -36.57 -17.47 -9.85
#